data_AF-A0A6B3FVI3-F1
#
_entry.id   AF-A0A6B3FVI3-F1
#
_cell.length_a   1.000
_cell.length_b   1.000
_cell.length_c   1.000
_cell.angle_alpha   90.00
_cell.angle_beta   90.00
_cell.angle_gamma   90.00
#
_symmetry.space_group_name_H-M   'P 1'
#
loop_
_entity.id
_entity.type
_entity.pdbx_description
1 polymer ?
#
loop_
_entity_poly.entity_id
_entity_poly.type
_entity_poly.pdbx_seq_one_letter_code
_entity_poly.pdbx_strand_id
1 'polypeptide(L)'
;DVIRSEVAWTPDFANLGYLAPLDGTAALKNQDDFLKQAVASTKYEDKTYAVPQVIDSMGVFYNKKMFKEAGVEAPASLDDLKTVAKKIKDKTGKTGLYLRGDDPYYFLSFLYGEGGDMVDAGSKSVTIDKPEGVKAFKAVKGL
;
A
#
# COMPACT_ATOMS: atom_id res chain seq x y z
N ASP A 1 10.23 -28.25 -4.70
CA ASP A 1 9.63 -27.23 -5.60
C ASP A 1 9.35 -25.95 -4.83
N VAL A 2 9.09 -24.83 -5.51
CA VAL A 2 8.88 -23.49 -4.90
C VAL A 2 7.84 -22.71 -5.70
N ILE A 3 6.99 -21.95 -5.02
CA ILE A 3 6.07 -20.97 -5.61
C ILE A 3 6.48 -19.56 -5.20
N ARG A 4 6.38 -18.60 -6.14
CA ARG A 4 6.45 -17.17 -5.80
C ARG A 4 5.07 -16.74 -5.30
N SER A 5 4.97 -16.44 -4.02
CA SER A 5 3.71 -16.09 -3.35
C SER A 5 3.67 -14.58 -3.09
N GLU A 6 2.58 -13.92 -3.53
CA GLU A 6 2.27 -12.54 -3.15
C GLU A 6 1.99 -12.45 -1.63
N VAL A 7 2.19 -11.29 -1.01
CA VAL A 7 2.14 -11.17 0.46
C VAL A 7 0.78 -11.59 1.05
N ALA A 8 -0.32 -11.32 0.34
CA ALA A 8 -1.67 -11.72 0.74
C ALA A 8 -1.99 -13.19 0.40
N TRP A 9 -1.29 -13.80 -0.57
CA TRP A 9 -1.52 -15.20 -0.94
C TRP A 9 -0.91 -16.20 0.03
N THR A 10 0.16 -15.80 0.72
CA THR A 10 0.82 -16.67 1.71
C THR A 10 -0.15 -17.14 2.82
N PRO A 11 -0.86 -16.25 3.54
CA PRO A 11 -1.85 -16.68 4.51
C PRO A 11 -3.05 -17.40 3.89
N ASP A 12 -3.46 -17.05 2.67
CA ASP A 12 -4.59 -17.71 1.99
C ASP A 12 -4.26 -19.18 1.65
N PHE A 13 -3.11 -19.42 1.01
CA PHE A 13 -2.67 -20.78 0.69
C PHE A 13 -2.30 -21.59 1.94
N ALA A 14 -1.79 -20.94 3.00
CA ALA A 14 -1.56 -21.60 4.28
C ALA A 14 -2.87 -22.04 4.94
N ASN A 15 -3.90 -21.17 4.95
CA ASN A 15 -5.25 -21.48 5.43
C ASN A 15 -5.89 -22.66 4.69
N LEU A 16 -5.66 -22.76 3.37
CA LEU A 16 -6.12 -23.89 2.55
C LEU A 16 -5.26 -25.16 2.70
N GLY A 17 -4.14 -25.10 3.44
CA GLY A 17 -3.23 -26.22 3.64
C GLY A 17 -2.35 -26.56 2.43
N TYR A 18 -2.19 -25.63 1.49
CA TYR A 18 -1.41 -25.83 0.26
C TYR A 18 0.10 -25.56 0.44
N LEU A 19 0.49 -24.85 1.51
CA LEU A 19 1.88 -24.53 1.80
C LEU A 19 2.43 -25.42 2.91
N ALA A 20 3.66 -25.89 2.74
CA ALA A 20 4.39 -26.57 3.80
C ALA A 20 4.88 -25.55 4.86
N PRO A 21 4.73 -25.84 6.16
CA PRO A 21 5.32 -25.01 7.21
C PRO A 21 6.85 -25.10 7.15
N LEU A 22 7.52 -23.98 7.42
CA LEU A 22 8.98 -23.84 7.29
C LEU A 22 9.69 -23.76 8.65
N ASP A 23 8.96 -23.68 9.76
CA ASP A 23 9.54 -23.58 11.10
C ASP A 23 10.46 -24.77 11.40
N GLY A 24 11.66 -24.50 11.91
CA GLY A 24 12.68 -25.52 12.19
C GLY A 24 13.40 -26.07 10.94
N THR A 25 13.07 -25.60 9.73
CA THR A 25 13.76 -26.02 8.51
C THR A 25 14.95 -25.13 8.18
N ALA A 26 15.83 -25.62 7.31
CA ALA A 26 16.96 -24.85 6.79
C ALA A 26 16.57 -23.68 5.88
N ALA A 27 15.28 -23.53 5.53
CA ALA A 27 14.78 -22.43 4.71
C ALA A 27 14.76 -21.09 5.46
N LEU A 28 14.55 -21.12 6.79
CA LEU A 28 14.42 -19.91 7.62
C LEU A 28 15.76 -19.39 8.15
N LYS A 29 16.83 -19.47 7.35
CA LYS A 29 18.11 -18.87 7.71
C LYS A 29 18.02 -17.34 7.61
N ASN A 30 18.79 -16.64 8.45
CA ASN A 30 18.99 -15.19 8.40
C ASN A 30 17.69 -14.36 8.45
N GLN A 31 16.68 -14.80 9.21
CA GLN A 31 15.41 -14.06 9.29
C GLN A 31 15.57 -12.63 9.80
N ASP A 32 16.58 -12.38 10.64
CA ASP A 32 16.87 -11.08 11.23
C ASP A 32 17.41 -10.05 10.21
N ASP A 33 17.81 -10.48 9.00
CA ASP A 33 18.25 -9.60 7.91
C ASP A 33 17.06 -8.98 7.16
N PHE A 34 15.86 -9.52 7.34
CA PHE A 34 14.66 -9.03 6.66
C PHE A 34 13.93 -7.95 7.46
N LEU A 35 13.25 -7.07 6.73
CA LEU A 35 12.34 -6.09 7.34
C LEU A 35 11.22 -6.79 8.10
N LYS A 36 10.86 -6.25 9.28
CA LYS A 36 9.84 -6.83 10.16
C LYS A 36 8.50 -7.05 9.46
N GLN A 37 8.09 -6.10 8.62
CA GLN A 37 6.84 -6.17 7.84
C GLN A 37 6.89 -7.27 6.78
N ALA A 38 8.06 -7.47 6.15
CA ALA A 38 8.27 -8.53 5.18
C ALA A 38 8.26 -9.92 5.86
N VAL A 39 8.79 -10.04 7.08
CA VAL A 39 8.69 -11.27 7.88
C VAL A 39 7.26 -11.49 8.36
N ALA A 40 6.52 -10.44 8.72
CA ALA A 40 5.15 -10.57 9.18
C ALA A 40 4.23 -11.16 8.10
N SER A 41 4.44 -10.83 6.82
CA SER A 41 3.62 -11.37 5.72
C SER A 41 3.87 -12.85 5.40
N THR A 42 4.92 -13.46 5.96
CA THR A 42 5.19 -14.89 5.75
C THR A 42 4.47 -15.80 6.74
N LYS A 43 3.76 -15.22 7.71
CA LYS A 43 3.17 -15.93 8.83
C LYS A 43 1.65 -16.10 8.71
N TYR A 44 1.17 -17.24 9.19
CA TYR A 44 -0.24 -17.54 9.36
C TYR A 44 -0.43 -18.44 10.59
N GLU A 45 -1.35 -18.10 11.50
CA GLU A 45 -1.59 -18.82 12.77
C GLU A 45 -0.29 -19.25 13.48
N ASP A 46 0.59 -18.28 13.74
CA ASP A 46 1.87 -18.44 14.45
C ASP A 46 2.93 -19.34 13.77
N LYS A 47 2.70 -19.80 12.53
CA LYS A 47 3.66 -20.56 11.74
C LYS A 47 4.17 -19.79 10.54
N THR A 48 5.37 -20.13 10.08
CA THR A 48 6.03 -19.49 8.94
C THR A 48 5.89 -20.35 7.69
N TYR A 49 5.37 -19.78 6.59
CA TYR A 49 5.09 -20.51 5.34
C TYR A 49 5.84 -19.99 4.12
N ALA A 50 6.55 -18.88 4.25
CA ALA A 50 7.35 -18.29 3.18
C ALA A 50 8.65 -17.68 3.70
N VAL A 51 9.56 -17.36 2.77
CA VAL A 51 10.76 -16.56 3.01
C VAL A 51 10.61 -15.25 2.22
N PRO A 52 10.90 -14.07 2.82
CA PRO A 52 10.78 -12.82 2.10
C PRO A 52 11.67 -12.77 0.84
N GLN A 53 11.17 -12.16 -0.24
CA GLN A 53 11.92 -11.99 -1.49
C GLN A 53 12.10 -10.51 -1.87
N VAL A 54 10.99 -9.79 -2.00
CA VAL A 54 10.96 -8.36 -2.30
C VAL A 54 9.87 -7.69 -1.47
N ILE A 55 9.99 -6.38 -1.30
CA ILE A 55 8.95 -5.53 -0.71
C ILE A 55 8.77 -4.32 -1.63
N ASP A 56 7.54 -3.82 -1.68
CA ASP A 56 7.20 -2.58 -2.35
C ASP A 56 6.15 -1.81 -1.54
N SER A 57 5.90 -0.58 -1.96
CA SER A 57 4.85 0.28 -1.44
C SER A 57 4.53 1.36 -2.48
N MET A 58 3.40 2.03 -2.30
CA MET A 58 2.99 3.13 -3.14
C MET A 58 3.85 4.38 -2.90
N GLY A 59 4.26 5.02 -3.99
CA GLY A 59 4.96 6.30 -3.99
C GLY A 59 4.41 7.24 -5.06
N VAL A 60 4.58 8.54 -4.86
CA VAL A 60 4.17 9.56 -5.83
C VAL A 60 5.30 9.80 -6.83
N PHE A 61 5.09 9.35 -8.07
CA PHE A 61 5.97 9.70 -9.19
C PHE A 61 5.59 11.07 -9.76
N TYR A 62 6.60 11.90 -10.06
CA TYR A 62 6.37 13.22 -10.61
C TYR A 62 7.38 13.61 -11.70
N ASN A 63 6.92 14.46 -12.64
CA ASN A 63 7.76 14.99 -13.71
C ASN A 63 8.49 16.26 -13.25
N LYS A 64 9.78 16.13 -12.90
CA LYS A 64 10.63 17.25 -12.42
C LYS A 64 10.63 18.48 -13.32
N LYS A 65 10.63 18.30 -14.65
CA LYS A 65 10.61 19.42 -15.62
C LYS A 65 9.28 20.19 -15.54
N MET A 66 8.17 19.46 -15.49
CA MET A 66 6.83 20.05 -15.37
C MET A 66 6.65 20.79 -14.04
N PHE A 67 7.18 20.24 -12.94
CA PHE A 67 7.15 20.88 -11.63
C PHE A 67 7.96 22.19 -11.62
N LYS A 68 9.16 22.18 -12.21
CA LYS A 68 9.99 23.39 -12.37
C LYS A 68 9.29 24.45 -13.24
N GLU A 69 8.68 24.06 -14.35
CA GLU A 69 7.93 24.96 -15.24
C GLU A 69 6.72 25.60 -14.53
N ALA A 70 6.04 24.84 -13.67
CA ALA A 70 4.92 25.32 -12.88
C ALA A 70 5.32 26.06 -11.59
N GLY A 71 6.60 26.06 -11.21
CA GLY A 71 7.10 26.68 -9.99
C GLY A 71 6.56 26.04 -8.71
N VAL A 72 6.51 24.71 -8.66
CA VAL A 72 5.97 23.92 -7.55
C VAL A 72 6.94 22.82 -7.09
N GLU A 73 6.83 22.45 -5.82
CA GLU A 73 7.57 21.36 -5.20
C GLU A 73 6.70 20.10 -5.08
N ALA A 74 7.33 18.96 -4.78
CA ALA A 74 6.62 17.71 -4.51
C ALA A 74 5.64 17.90 -3.34
N PRO A 75 4.35 17.50 -3.47
CA PRO A 75 3.37 17.66 -2.42
C PRO A 75 3.65 16.69 -1.26
N ALA A 76 3.46 17.16 -0.03
CA ALA A 76 3.61 16.35 1.18
C ALA A 76 2.26 15.87 1.74
N SER A 77 1.16 16.44 1.25
CA SER A 77 -0.20 16.11 1.66
C SER A 77 -1.16 16.10 0.47
N LEU A 78 -2.37 15.59 0.68
CA LEU A 78 -3.43 15.63 -0.33
C LEU A 78 -3.87 17.06 -0.69
N ASP A 79 -3.89 17.96 0.30
CA ASP A 79 -4.25 19.36 0.08
C ASP A 79 -3.17 20.11 -0.70
N ASP A 80 -1.89 19.80 -0.43
CA ASP A 80 -0.78 20.27 -1.26
C ASP A 80 -0.92 19.75 -2.69
N LEU A 81 -1.28 18.47 -2.87
CA LEU A 81 -1.43 17.85 -4.19
C LEU A 81 -2.49 18.57 -5.03
N LYS A 82 -3.64 18.94 -4.45
CA LYS A 82 -4.67 19.74 -5.14
C LYS A 82 -4.12 21.10 -5.58
N THR A 83 -3.39 21.77 -4.69
CA THR A 83 -2.78 23.09 -4.97
C THR A 83 -1.72 22.99 -6.07
N VAL A 84 -0.85 21.98 -6.00
CA VAL A 84 0.19 21.68 -6.98
C VAL A 84 -0.42 21.33 -8.34
N ALA A 85 -1.44 20.46 -8.36
CA ALA A 85 -2.12 20.06 -9.59
C ALA A 85 -2.80 21.24 -10.29
N LYS A 86 -3.44 22.15 -9.53
CA LYS A 86 -4.01 23.38 -10.06
C LYS A 86 -2.95 24.28 -10.69
N LYS A 87 -1.83 24.52 -9.98
CA LYS A 87 -0.71 25.33 -10.52
C LYS A 87 -0.12 24.72 -11.79
N ILE A 88 0.04 23.39 -11.84
CA ILE A 88 0.50 22.69 -13.05
C ILE A 88 -0.47 22.93 -14.21
N LYS A 89 -1.79 22.82 -13.97
CA LYS A 89 -2.80 23.06 -14.99
C LYS A 89 -2.75 24.50 -15.51
N ASP A 90 -2.69 25.47 -14.61
CA ASP A 90 -2.69 26.90 -14.94
C ASP A 90 -1.43 27.32 -15.71
N LYS A 91 -0.27 26.74 -15.39
CA LYS A 91 1.02 27.11 -15.98
C LYS A 91 1.39 26.34 -17.24
N THR A 92 0.96 25.08 -17.35
CA THR A 92 1.43 24.15 -18.39
C THR A 92 0.29 23.57 -19.24
N GLY A 93 -0.97 23.75 -18.84
CA GLY A 93 -2.14 23.13 -19.47
C GLY A 93 -2.30 21.63 -19.18
N LYS A 94 -1.35 20.99 -18.48
CA LYS A 94 -1.33 19.56 -18.19
C LYS A 94 -2.10 19.21 -16.92
N THR A 95 -2.61 17.98 -16.84
CA THR A 95 -3.23 17.44 -15.62
C THR A 95 -2.14 17.10 -14.60
N GLY A 96 -2.33 17.51 -13.34
CA GLY A 96 -1.32 17.35 -12.28
C GLY A 96 -1.22 15.94 -11.67
N LEU A 97 -2.29 15.16 -11.74
CA LEU A 97 -2.35 13.80 -11.19
C LEU A 97 -3.11 12.88 -12.15
N TYR A 98 -2.56 11.68 -12.37
CA TYR A 98 -3.35 10.55 -12.84
C TYR A 98 -3.78 9.73 -11.62
N LEU A 99 -5.09 9.57 -11.44
CA LEU A 99 -5.66 8.77 -10.37
C LEU A 99 -6.15 7.45 -10.96
N ARG A 100 -5.52 6.34 -10.58
CA ARG A 100 -5.92 5.01 -11.06
C ARG A 100 -7.20 4.58 -10.35
N GLY A 101 -8.30 4.53 -11.08
CA GLY A 101 -9.64 4.26 -10.54
C GLY A 101 -10.17 2.84 -10.76
N ASP A 102 -9.39 1.97 -11.40
CA ASP A 102 -9.79 0.60 -11.77
C ASP A 102 -9.12 -0.49 -10.91
N ASP A 103 -8.26 -0.09 -9.97
CA ASP A 103 -7.52 -0.99 -9.09
C ASP A 103 -7.71 -0.55 -7.63
N PRO A 104 -8.35 -1.37 -6.77
CA PRO A 104 -8.69 -1.00 -5.41
C PRO A 104 -7.46 -0.77 -4.52
N TYR A 105 -6.27 -1.27 -4.89
CA TYR A 105 -5.05 -1.05 -4.12
C TYR A 105 -4.71 0.45 -4.01
N TYR A 106 -5.06 1.25 -5.03
CA TYR A 106 -4.83 2.70 -5.05
C TYR A 106 -5.71 3.46 -4.06
N PHE A 107 -6.82 2.88 -3.60
CA PHE A 107 -7.66 3.49 -2.56
C PHE A 107 -6.98 3.48 -1.18
N LEU A 108 -6.15 2.47 -0.90
CA LEU A 108 -5.56 2.27 0.42
C LEU A 108 -4.71 3.46 0.89
N SER A 109 -3.96 4.12 0.00
CA SER A 109 -3.18 5.31 0.36
C SER A 109 -4.06 6.46 0.87
N PHE A 110 -5.29 6.60 0.36
CA PHE A 110 -6.25 7.59 0.85
C PHE A 110 -6.87 7.18 2.18
N LEU A 111 -7.21 5.90 2.32
CA LEU A 111 -7.74 5.36 3.58
C LEU A 111 -6.75 5.58 4.73
N TYR A 112 -5.48 5.20 4.53
CA TYR A 112 -4.43 5.38 5.52
C TYR A 112 -4.10 6.85 5.77
N GLY A 113 -4.13 7.69 4.73
CA GLY A 113 -3.92 9.14 4.86
C GLY A 113 -4.97 9.83 5.73
N GLU A 114 -6.20 9.31 5.75
CA GLU A 114 -7.29 9.79 6.63
C GLU A 114 -7.30 9.10 8.00
N GLY A 115 -6.32 8.21 8.28
CA GLY A 115 -6.19 7.47 9.53
C GLY A 115 -7.10 6.24 9.66
N GLY A 116 -7.70 5.78 8.56
CA GLY A 116 -8.52 4.58 8.52
C GLY A 116 -7.72 3.32 8.22
N ASP A 117 -8.38 2.16 8.33
CA ASP A 117 -7.87 0.85 7.92
C ASP A 117 -9.06 -0.05 7.54
N MET A 118 -8.81 -1.20 6.90
CA MET A 118 -9.83 -2.12 6.41
C MET A 118 -10.58 -2.82 7.55
N VAL A 119 -9.82 -3.36 8.51
CA VAL A 119 -10.31 -4.10 9.67
C VAL A 119 -9.42 -3.85 10.89
N ASP A 120 -9.95 -4.10 12.09
CA ASP A 120 -9.15 -4.30 13.30
C ASP A 120 -9.08 -5.80 13.61
N ALA A 121 -7.90 -6.37 13.40
CA ALA A 121 -7.66 -7.80 13.61
C ALA A 121 -7.74 -8.22 15.09
N GLY A 122 -7.41 -7.33 16.02
CA GLY A 122 -7.42 -7.62 17.46
C GLY A 122 -8.84 -7.71 18.01
N SER A 123 -9.71 -6.77 17.62
CA SER A 123 -11.13 -6.79 17.99
C SER A 123 -12.02 -7.59 17.04
N LYS A 124 -11.46 -8.09 15.93
CA LYS A 124 -12.18 -8.81 14.86
C LYS A 124 -13.37 -8.01 14.31
N SER A 125 -13.14 -6.72 14.03
CA SER A 125 -14.18 -5.80 13.55
C SER A 125 -13.84 -5.18 12.20
N VAL A 126 -14.88 -4.85 11.42
CA VAL A 126 -14.75 -4.08 10.18
C VAL A 126 -14.55 -2.61 10.52
N THR A 127 -13.62 -1.93 9.84
CA THR A 127 -13.30 -0.52 10.13
C THR A 127 -13.32 0.40 8.92
N ILE A 128 -13.39 -0.14 7.71
CA ILE A 128 -13.43 0.66 6.47
C ILE A 128 -14.65 1.59 6.38
N ASP A 129 -15.76 1.27 7.05
CA ASP A 129 -17.00 2.03 7.04
C ASP A 129 -17.08 3.10 8.13
N LYS A 130 -16.01 3.26 8.94
CA LYS A 130 -15.87 4.34 9.92
C LYS A 130 -15.70 5.71 9.24
N PRO A 131 -15.82 6.84 9.99
CA PRO A 131 -15.74 8.19 9.43
C PRO A 131 -14.50 8.44 8.55
N GLU A 132 -13.37 7.81 8.88
CA GLU A 132 -12.11 7.89 8.14
C GLU A 132 -12.25 7.32 6.71
N GLY A 133 -12.93 6.17 6.55
CA GLY A 133 -13.17 5.61 5.21
C GLY A 133 -14.13 6.44 4.37
N VAL A 134 -15.15 7.05 4.99
CA VAL A 134 -16.03 8.02 4.31
C VAL A 134 -15.23 9.24 3.83
N LYS A 135 -14.30 9.75 4.65
CA LYS A 135 -13.40 10.83 4.25
C LYS A 135 -12.50 10.41 3.09
N ALA A 136 -11.95 9.20 3.11
CA ALA A 136 -11.09 8.69 2.04
C ALA A 136 -11.82 8.60 0.69
N PHE A 137 -13.06 8.09 0.67
CA PHE A 137 -13.86 8.09 -0.57
C PHE A 137 -14.17 9.51 -1.06
N LYS A 138 -14.47 10.44 -0.16
CA LYS A 138 -14.68 11.86 -0.51
C LYS A 138 -13.40 12.53 -1.02
N ALA A 139 -12.25 12.18 -0.44
CA ALA A 139 -10.93 12.65 -0.86
C ALA A 139 -10.63 12.23 -2.30
N VAL A 140 -10.82 10.95 -2.62
CA VAL A 140 -10.68 10.40 -3.99
C VAL A 140 -11.63 11.09 -4.96
N LYS A 141 -12.90 11.25 -4.58
CA LYS A 141 -13.93 11.88 -5.43
C LYS A 141 -13.71 13.38 -5.64
N GLY A 142 -13.03 14.04 -4.71
CA GLY A 142 -12.74 15.47 -4.73
C GLY A 142 -11.45 15.85 -5.45
N LEU A 143 -10.72 14.89 -6.02
CA LEU A 143 -9.60 15.10 -6.94
C LEU A 143 -10.10 15.21 -8.39
#